data_AF-A0A3M1X7L9-F1
#
_entry.id   AF-A0A3M1X7L9-F1
#
_cell.length_a   1.000
_cell.length_b   1.000
_cell.length_c   1.000
_cell.angle_alpha   90.00
_cell.angle_beta   90.00
_cell.angle_gamma   90.00
#
_symmetry.space_group_name_H-M   'P 1'
#
loop_
_entity.id
_entity.type
_entity.pdbx_description
1 polymer ?
#
loop_
_entity_poly.entity_id
_entity_poly.type
_entity_poly.pdbx_seq_one_letter_code
_entity_poly.pdbx_strand_id
1 'polypeptide(L)'
;MREPISEEIRQMVASRARYCCEYCLLPERFAYIPFQMDHVIAVKHGGATTIENLALACPHCNQHKGSDIASYLPESGEIVPLFNPRRDAWEQHFKVVEGTITGLSTRGRQRFACFGQLLTQARVYP
;
A
#
# COMPACT_ATOMS: atom_id res chain seq x y z
N MET A 1 7.95 1.49 -23.09
CA MET A 1 7.39 2.83 -22.76
C MET A 1 6.26 2.59 -21.76
N ARG A 2 6.20 3.32 -20.63
CA ARG A 2 5.11 3.11 -19.65
C ARG A 2 3.86 3.79 -20.20
N GLU A 3 2.78 3.04 -20.38
CA GLU A 3 1.51 3.62 -20.82
C GLU A 3 1.01 4.63 -19.77
N PRO A 4 0.53 5.81 -20.20
CA PRO A 4 -0.04 6.77 -19.28
C PRO A 4 -1.33 6.21 -18.68
N ILE A 5 -1.48 6.39 -17.36
CA ILE A 5 -2.71 6.03 -16.66
C ILE A 5 -3.73 7.14 -16.91
N SER A 6 -4.87 6.78 -17.50
CA SER A 6 -5.96 7.72 -17.80
C SER A 6 -6.54 8.35 -16.53
N GLU A 7 -7.15 9.51 -16.67
CA GLU A 7 -7.73 10.23 -15.55
C GLU A 7 -8.95 9.49 -14.97
N GLU A 8 -9.71 8.82 -15.83
CA GLU A 8 -10.86 8.00 -15.42
C GLU A 8 -10.40 6.85 -14.52
N ILE A 9 -9.33 6.13 -14.89
CA ILE A 9 -8.77 5.06 -14.06
C ILE A 9 -8.25 5.61 -12.73
N ARG A 10 -7.59 6.78 -12.73
CA ARG A 10 -7.11 7.44 -11.50
C ARG A 10 -8.25 7.74 -10.55
N GLN A 11 -9.34 8.32 -11.06
CA GLN A 11 -10.52 8.66 -10.26
C GLN A 11 -11.22 7.41 -9.72
N MET A 12 -11.35 6.35 -10.52
CA MET A 12 -11.93 5.09 -10.07
C MET A 12 -11.12 4.44 -8.94
N VAL A 13 -9.79 4.39 -9.09
CA VAL A 13 -8.88 3.85 -8.06
C VAL A 13 -8.92 4.70 -6.78
N ALA A 14 -8.86 6.02 -6.90
CA ALA A 14 -8.91 6.92 -5.74
C ALA A 14 -10.25 6.84 -4.99
N SER A 15 -11.36 6.80 -5.73
CA SER A 15 -12.70 6.67 -5.16
C SER A 15 -12.89 5.33 -4.45
N ARG A 16 -12.46 4.22 -5.06
CA ARG A 16 -12.46 2.88 -4.42
C ARG A 16 -11.68 2.90 -3.10
N ALA A 17 -10.53 3.57 -3.09
CA ALA A 17 -9.68 3.70 -1.93
C ALA A 17 -10.21 4.68 -0.87
N ARG A 18 -11.37 5.34 -1.11
CA ARG A 18 -11.92 6.42 -0.28
C ARG A 18 -10.89 7.53 -0.03
N TYR A 19 -10.06 7.83 -1.04
CA TYR A 19 -8.95 8.78 -0.96
C TYR A 19 -8.01 8.52 0.22
N CYS A 20 -7.79 7.24 0.55
CA CYS A 20 -6.87 6.78 1.57
C CYS A 20 -5.83 5.85 0.95
N CYS A 21 -4.62 5.82 1.52
CA CYS A 21 -3.59 4.89 1.09
C CYS A 21 -4.07 3.47 1.35
N GLU A 22 -4.08 2.62 0.33
CA GLU A 22 -4.61 1.25 0.48
C GLU A 22 -3.69 0.33 1.29
N TYR A 23 -2.48 0.80 1.60
CA TYR A 23 -1.49 0.11 2.44
C TYR A 23 -1.57 0.55 3.90
N CYS A 24 -1.52 1.86 4.17
CA CYS A 24 -1.45 2.39 5.53
C CYS A 24 -2.69 3.16 5.99
N LEU A 25 -3.76 3.20 5.18
CA LEU A 25 -5.01 3.90 5.45
C LEU A 25 -4.86 5.42 5.72
N LEU A 26 -3.70 6.01 5.47
CA LEU A 26 -3.48 7.45 5.58
C LEU A 26 -4.42 8.17 4.59
N PRO A 27 -5.30 9.07 5.04
CA PRO A 27 -6.10 9.88 4.14
C PRO A 27 -5.22 10.86 3.35
N GLU A 28 -5.45 10.97 2.04
CA GLU A 28 -4.68 11.84 1.14
C GLU A 28 -4.73 13.31 1.58
N ARG A 29 -5.85 13.76 2.16
CA ARG A 29 -6.01 15.13 2.69
C ARG A 29 -5.00 15.51 3.78
N PHE A 30 -4.34 14.54 4.41
CA PHE A 30 -3.33 14.76 5.44
C PHE A 30 -1.90 14.65 4.90
N ALA A 31 -1.72 14.36 3.62
CA ALA A 31 -0.42 14.27 3.01
C ALA A 31 -0.06 15.57 2.29
N TYR A 32 1.17 16.03 2.49
CA TYR A 32 1.73 17.18 1.77
C TYR A 32 2.09 16.85 0.31
N ILE A 33 2.27 15.56 0.02
CA ILE A 33 2.68 15.07 -1.30
C ILE A 33 1.51 14.24 -1.86
N PRO A 34 1.11 14.48 -3.13
CA PRO A 34 0.04 13.73 -3.77
C PRO A 34 0.27 12.23 -3.74
N PHE A 35 -0.81 11.46 -3.61
CA PHE A 35 -0.72 10.00 -3.70
C PHE A 35 -0.47 9.56 -5.13
N GLN A 36 0.10 8.37 -5.25
CA GLN A 36 0.54 7.80 -6.52
C GLN A 36 -0.27 6.54 -6.83
N MET A 37 -0.48 6.32 -8.13
CA MET A 37 -1.04 5.07 -8.64
C MET A 37 0.08 4.04 -8.65
N ASP A 38 0.07 3.17 -7.64
CA ASP A 38 0.99 2.06 -7.52
C ASP A 38 0.46 0.85 -8.29
N HIS A 39 1.35 0.18 -9.01
CA HIS A 39 1.06 -1.10 -9.64
C HIS A 39 1.37 -2.21 -8.64
N VAL A 40 0.34 -2.85 -8.09
CA VAL A 40 0.45 -3.94 -7.11
C VAL A 40 1.42 -5.01 -7.61
N ILE A 41 1.24 -5.45 -8.86
CA ILE A 41 2.29 -6.11 -9.64
C ILE A 41 2.94 -5.05 -10.50
N ALA A 42 4.22 -4.75 -10.25
CA ALA A 42 4.93 -3.71 -10.97
C ALA A 42 5.01 -3.98 -12.48
N VAL A 43 5.06 -2.91 -13.29
CA VAL A 43 5.21 -3.00 -14.76
C VAL A 43 6.47 -3.79 -15.15
N LYS A 44 7.56 -3.69 -14.38
CA LYS A 44 8.80 -4.47 -14.62
C LYS A 44 8.58 -5.99 -14.55
N HIS A 45 7.51 -6.42 -13.88
CA HIS A 45 7.09 -7.81 -13.72
C HIS A 45 5.91 -8.18 -14.63
N GLY A 46 5.59 -7.35 -15.62
CA GLY A 46 4.47 -7.57 -16.55
C GLY A 46 3.10 -7.18 -16.01
N GLY A 47 3.04 -6.42 -14.91
CA GLY A 47 1.76 -5.94 -14.37
C GLY A 47 1.08 -4.94 -15.30
N ALA A 48 -0.20 -5.20 -15.58
CA ALA A 48 -1.02 -4.35 -16.45
C ALA A 48 -1.46 -3.06 -15.77
N THR A 49 -1.68 -2.00 -16.55
CA THR A 49 -2.28 -0.74 -16.08
C THR A 49 -3.80 -0.87 -16.08
N THR A 50 -4.34 -1.59 -15.10
CA THR A 50 -5.78 -1.80 -14.94
C THR A 50 -6.22 -1.46 -13.53
N ILE A 51 -7.52 -1.23 -13.34
CA ILE A 51 -8.09 -0.87 -12.03
C ILE A 51 -7.81 -1.97 -11.00
N GLU A 52 -7.79 -3.23 -11.42
CA GLU A 52 -7.57 -4.42 -10.59
C GLU A 52 -6.12 -4.55 -10.14
N ASN A 53 -5.16 -3.98 -10.86
CA ASN A 53 -3.73 -4.01 -10.51
C ASN A 53 -3.22 -2.70 -9.93
N LEU A 54 -4.01 -1.62 -9.99
CA LEU A 54 -3.64 -0.33 -9.42
C LEU A 54 -4.12 -0.20 -7.97
N ALA A 55 -3.29 0.44 -7.15
CA ALA A 55 -3.61 0.85 -5.80
C ALA A 55 -3.29 2.33 -5.57
N LEU A 56 -4.11 3.01 -4.78
CA LEU A 56 -3.78 4.37 -4.33
C LEU A 56 -2.79 4.27 -3.17
N ALA A 57 -1.59 4.82 -3.35
CA ALA A 57 -0.50 4.69 -2.39
C ALA A 57 0.07 6.05 -1.99
N CYS A 58 0.31 6.25 -0.70
CA CYS A 58 1.12 7.38 -0.27
C CYS A 58 2.57 7.21 -0.77
N PRO A 59 3.34 8.31 -0.94
CA PRO A 59 4.70 8.23 -1.45
C PRO A 59 5.61 7.30 -0.63
N HIS A 60 5.40 7.25 0.68
CA HIS A 60 6.18 6.43 1.59
C HIS A 60 5.93 4.93 1.38
N CYS A 61 4.66 4.50 1.35
CA CYS A 61 4.32 3.10 1.05
C CYS A 61 4.71 2.71 -0.38
N ASN A 62 4.49 3.60 -1.35
CA ASN A 62 4.82 3.35 -2.75
C ASN A 62 6.34 3.17 -2.95
N GLN A 63 7.15 4.08 -2.39
CA GLN A 63 8.61 4.00 -2.46
C GLN A 63 9.13 2.76 -1.75
N HIS A 64 8.55 2.43 -0.60
CA HIS A 64 8.98 1.29 0.20
C HIS A 64 8.67 -0.05 -0.48
N LYS A 65 7.48 -0.23 -1.04
CA LYS A 65 7.17 -1.41 -1.87
C LYS A 65 8.06 -1.43 -3.11
N GLY A 66 8.26 -0.25 -3.71
CA GLY A 66 8.97 -0.09 -4.96
C GLY A 66 8.37 -1.00 -6.02
N SER A 67 9.15 -1.98 -6.44
CA SER A 67 8.73 -2.92 -7.49
C SER A 67 8.73 -4.37 -7.01
N ASP A 68 8.81 -4.57 -5.71
CA ASP A 68 8.82 -5.89 -5.10
C ASP A 68 7.39 -6.40 -4.89
N ILE A 69 7.23 -7.71 -4.95
CA ILE A 69 5.95 -8.43 -4.72
C ILE A 69 6.05 -9.39 -3.53
N ALA A 70 7.26 -9.61 -3.03
CA ALA A 70 7.59 -10.49 -1.92
C ALA A 70 8.87 -9.98 -1.25
N SER A 71 9.05 -10.37 0.00
CA SER A 71 10.28 -10.12 0.76
C SER A 71 10.84 -11.44 1.28
N TYR A 72 12.17 -11.55 1.26
CA TYR A 72 12.90 -12.66 1.83
C TYR A 72 13.15 -12.40 3.32
N LEU A 73 12.85 -13.39 4.16
CA LEU A 73 13.07 -13.35 5.61
C LEU A 73 14.34 -14.15 5.94
N PRO A 74 15.48 -13.50 6.28
CA PRO A 74 16.73 -14.21 6.54
C PRO A 74 16.65 -15.20 7.71
N GLU A 75 15.79 -14.93 8.68
CA GLU A 75 15.67 -15.72 9.90
C GLU A 75 15.01 -17.07 9.65
N SER A 76 14.05 -17.14 8.72
CA SER A 76 13.36 -18.38 8.34
C SER A 76 13.83 -18.96 7.00
N GLY A 77 14.52 -18.18 6.18
CA GLY A 77 14.86 -18.54 4.80
C GLY A 77 13.68 -18.53 3.84
N GLU A 78 12.54 -18.00 4.25
CA GLU A 78 11.30 -18.02 3.46
C GLU A 78 11.14 -16.77 2.59
N ILE A 79 10.53 -16.95 1.42
CA ILE A 79 10.01 -15.86 0.60
C ILE A 79 8.54 -15.70 0.92
N VAL A 80 8.18 -14.58 1.55
CA VAL A 80 6.80 -14.29 1.91
C VAL A 80 6.26 -13.16 1.04
N PRO A 81 5.07 -13.31 0.41
CA PRO A 81 4.46 -12.26 -0.40
C PRO A 81 4.18 -10.99 0.40
N LEU A 82 4.41 -9.83 -0.21
CA LEU A 82 3.98 -8.56 0.36
C LEU A 82 2.45 -8.50 0.41
N PHE A 83 1.91 -7.72 1.36
CA PHE A 83 0.47 -7.45 1.43
C PHE A 83 -0.05 -6.90 0.10
N ASN A 84 -1.15 -7.50 -0.36
CA ASN A 84 -1.80 -7.14 -1.61
C ASN A 84 -3.22 -6.60 -1.33
N PRO A 85 -3.49 -5.30 -1.49
CA PRO A 85 -4.79 -4.69 -1.18
C PRO A 85 -5.93 -5.15 -2.10
N ARG A 86 -5.65 -5.98 -3.11
CA ARG A 86 -6.64 -6.59 -4.01
C ARG A 86 -7.03 -8.00 -3.58
N ARG A 87 -6.22 -8.66 -2.76
CA ARG A 87 -6.40 -10.07 -2.36
C ARG A 87 -6.48 -10.27 -0.86
N ASP A 88 -5.86 -9.37 -0.10
CA ASP A 88 -5.67 -9.51 1.34
C ASP A 88 -6.59 -8.54 2.08
N ALA A 89 -7.26 -9.03 3.11
CA ALA A 89 -8.11 -8.23 3.98
C ALA A 89 -7.24 -7.49 5.01
N TRP A 90 -7.27 -6.16 5.02
CA TRP A 90 -6.33 -5.34 5.79
C TRP A 90 -6.34 -5.69 7.29
N GLU A 91 -7.52 -5.88 7.85
CA GLU A 91 -7.78 -6.22 9.26
C GLU A 91 -7.24 -7.59 9.69
N GLN A 92 -6.96 -8.50 8.75
CA GLN A 92 -6.31 -9.78 9.04
C GLN A 92 -4.79 -9.64 9.17
N HIS A 93 -4.23 -8.59 8.56
CA HIS A 93 -2.78 -8.39 8.50
C HIS A 93 -2.29 -7.26 9.40
N PHE A 94 -3.15 -6.29 9.73
CA PHE A 94 -2.77 -5.10 10.47
C PHE A 94 -3.83 -4.70 11.51
N LYS A 95 -3.38 -4.01 12.55
CA LYS A 95 -4.22 -3.29 13.51
C LYS A 95 -3.65 -1.90 13.75
N VAL A 96 -4.46 -0.96 14.23
CA VAL A 96 -3.97 0.33 14.73
C VAL A 96 -3.97 0.29 16.26
N VAL A 97 -2.81 0.54 16.86
CA VAL A 97 -2.63 0.64 18.32
C VAL A 97 -1.99 2.00 18.60
N GLU A 98 -2.69 2.84 19.36
CA GLU A 98 -2.20 4.18 19.76
C GLU A 98 -1.75 5.04 18.55
N GLY A 99 -2.49 4.97 17.45
CA GLY A 99 -2.13 5.69 16.23
C GLY A 99 -0.88 5.14 15.56
N THR A 100 -0.49 3.90 15.81
CA THR A 100 0.58 3.19 15.09
C THR A 100 0.00 1.92 14.50
N ILE A 101 0.21 1.70 13.20
CA ILE A 101 -0.20 0.42 12.61
C ILE A 101 0.72 -0.67 13.18
N THR A 102 0.23 -1.89 13.39
CA THR A 102 1.02 -3.03 13.85
C THR A 102 0.66 -4.25 13.01
N GLY A 103 1.67 -4.96 12.51
CA GLY A 103 1.49 -6.20 11.76
C GLY A 103 1.05 -7.38 12.65
N LEU A 104 -0.04 -8.04 12.27
CA LEU A 104 -0.62 -9.22 12.95
C LEU A 104 -0.16 -10.54 12.35
N SER A 105 0.13 -10.55 11.05
CA SER A 105 0.55 -11.71 10.28
C SER A 105 1.98 -11.57 9.79
N THR A 106 2.57 -12.63 9.24
CA THR A 106 3.91 -12.55 8.62
C THR A 106 3.94 -11.49 7.52
N ARG A 107 2.93 -11.44 6.63
CA ARG A 107 2.82 -10.41 5.58
C ARG A 107 2.68 -8.99 6.12
N GLY A 108 1.97 -8.82 7.24
CA GLY A 108 1.79 -7.49 7.86
C GLY A 108 2.99 -7.05 8.69
N ARG A 109 3.78 -8.01 9.21
CA ARG A 109 5.05 -7.75 9.90
C ARG A 109 6.21 -7.56 8.94
N GLN A 110 6.10 -8.08 7.71
CA GLN A 110 7.02 -7.71 6.66
C GLN A 110 7.03 -6.19 6.54
N ARG A 111 8.23 -5.66 6.61
CA ARG A 111 8.50 -4.22 6.68
C ARG A 111 7.74 -3.56 5.54
N PHE A 112 6.63 -2.88 5.86
CA PHE A 112 6.14 -1.74 5.12
C PHE A 112 6.68 -0.57 5.91
N ALA A 113 7.78 0.08 5.51
CA ALA A 113 8.16 1.29 6.21
C ALA A 113 7.00 2.28 6.04
N CYS A 114 6.19 2.43 7.08
CA CYS A 114 5.36 3.57 7.44
C CYS A 114 4.99 3.45 8.93
N PHE A 115 5.85 2.80 9.72
CA PHE A 115 5.61 2.45 11.12
C PHE A 115 6.40 3.32 12.11
N GLY A 116 6.78 4.53 11.69
CA GLY A 116 7.40 5.50 12.57
C GLY A 116 6.92 6.90 12.22
N GLN A 117 6.14 7.49 13.12
CA GLN A 117 5.99 8.94 13.35
C GLN A 117 4.88 9.78 12.67
N LEU A 118 3.98 9.26 11.82
CA LEU A 118 2.96 10.14 11.19
C LEU A 118 1.49 9.81 11.42
N LEU A 119 1.16 8.79 12.22
CA LEU A 119 -0.24 8.41 12.47
C LEU A 119 -0.78 8.87 13.83
N THR A 120 -0.04 9.69 14.57
CA THR A 120 -0.52 10.30 15.83
C THR A 120 -1.50 11.46 15.62
N GLN A 121 -1.65 11.98 14.40
CA GLN A 121 -2.60 13.06 14.08
C GLN A 121 -3.72 12.67 13.10
N ALA A 122 -3.53 11.62 12.31
CA ALA A 122 -4.60 11.07 11.49
C ALA A 122 -5.32 10.00 12.30
N ARG A 123 -6.49 10.33 12.86
CA ARG A 123 -7.47 9.31 13.26
C ARG A 123 -7.66 8.41 12.03
N VAL A 124 -7.05 7.22 12.07
CA VAL A 124 -7.33 6.15 11.12
C VAL A 124 -8.83 5.90 11.27
N TYR A 125 -9.60 6.36 10.29
CA TYR A 125 -11.05 6.33 10.41
C TYR A 125 -11.50 4.86 10.43
N PRO A 126 -12.51 4.51 11.26
CA PRO A 126 -13.19 3.23 11.16
C PRO A 126 -13.90 3.06 9.81
#